data_AF-A0A2X1APS8-F1
#
_entry.id   AF-A0A2X1APS8-F1
#
_cell.length_a   1.000
_cell.length_b   1.000
_cell.length_c   1.000
_cell.angle_alpha   90.00
_cell.angle_beta   90.00
_cell.angle_gamma   90.00
#
_symmetry.space_group_name_H-M   'P 1'
#
loop_
_entity.id
_entity.type
_entity.pdbx_description
1 polymer ?
#
loop_
_entity_poly.entity_id
_entity_poly.type
_entity_poly.pdbx_seq_one_letter_code
_entity_poly.pdbx_strand_id
1 'polypeptide(L)'
;MLARSGWSNPDGAPRASIQRVEYRLVEDRLERRVAPHLDGARAGPPQVLYRGVTEARVAFIQNGSEAPAFSASSDRPLPDAVRVTLTLDGFGPVEQLFLVAAA
;
A
#
# COMPACT_ATOMS: atom_id res chain seq x y z
N MET A 1 5.75 2.52 3.72
CA MET A 1 6.36 1.96 2.49
C MET A 1 6.19 0.46 2.52
N LEU A 2 5.79 -0.18 1.42
CA LEU A 2 5.53 -1.63 1.38
C LEU A 2 6.16 -2.27 0.14
N ALA A 3 6.55 -3.55 0.25
CA ALA A 3 6.93 -4.38 -0.87
C ALA A 3 5.72 -5.23 -1.31
N ARG A 4 5.44 -5.29 -2.60
CA ARG A 4 4.39 -6.13 -3.18
C ARG A 4 4.97 -7.05 -4.24
N SER A 5 4.53 -8.30 -4.25
CA SER A 5 4.77 -9.25 -5.34
C SER A 5 3.81 -8.99 -6.51
N GLY A 6 3.91 -9.80 -7.57
CA GLY A 6 2.96 -9.78 -8.69
C GLY A 6 3.27 -8.77 -9.78
N TRP A 7 4.50 -8.25 -9.87
CA TRP A 7 4.94 -7.53 -11.07
C TRP A 7 5.41 -8.55 -12.12
N SER A 8 4.49 -9.00 -12.97
CA SER A 8 4.79 -9.96 -14.04
C SER A 8 5.98 -9.49 -14.89
N ASN A 9 6.90 -10.43 -15.18
CA ASN A 9 8.10 -10.20 -15.99
C ASN A 9 8.22 -11.28 -17.09
N PRO A 10 7.20 -11.42 -17.96
CA PRO A 10 7.19 -12.46 -18.99
C PRO A 10 8.31 -12.28 -20.02
N ASP A 11 8.81 -11.05 -20.15
CA ASP A 11 9.90 -10.62 -21.02
C ASP A 11 11.31 -10.88 -20.43
N GLY A 12 11.40 -11.32 -19.18
CA GLY A 12 12.68 -11.72 -18.56
C GLY A 12 13.66 -10.56 -18.35
N ALA A 13 13.19 -9.31 -18.28
CA ALA A 13 14.04 -8.16 -18.02
C ALA A 13 14.81 -8.32 -16.69
N PRO A 14 16.03 -7.76 -16.53
CA PRO A 14 16.85 -7.90 -15.33
C PRO A 14 16.31 -7.03 -14.18
N ARG A 15 15.11 -7.37 -13.69
CA ARG A 15 14.37 -6.70 -12.62
C ARG A 15 13.65 -7.73 -11.76
N ALA A 16 13.48 -7.42 -10.47
CA ALA A 16 12.70 -8.26 -9.57
C ALA A 16 11.20 -8.21 -9.92
N SER A 17 10.47 -9.29 -9.61
CA SER A 17 8.99 -9.33 -9.67
C SER A 17 8.32 -8.66 -8.46
N ILE A 18 9.13 -8.18 -7.51
CA ILE A 18 8.72 -7.43 -6.33
C ILE A 18 8.91 -5.94 -6.63
N GLN A 19 7.92 -5.13 -6.24
CA GLN A 19 7.99 -3.68 -6.32
C GLN A 19 7.82 -3.05 -4.95
N ARG A 20 8.56 -1.98 -4.72
CA ARG A 20 8.40 -1.13 -3.54
C ARG A 20 7.48 0.03 -3.88
N VAL A 21 6.37 0.12 -3.15
CA VAL A 21 5.33 1.11 -3.37
C VAL A 21 5.05 1.92 -2.13
N GLU A 22 4.59 3.15 -2.35
CA GLU A 22 4.18 4.07 -1.32
C GLU A 22 2.89 4.76 -1.75
N TYR A 23 1.95 4.87 -0.82
CA TYR A 23 0.72 5.62 -0.98
C TYR A 23 0.76 6.84 -0.06
N ARG A 24 0.35 8.00 -0.56
CA ARG A 24 0.26 9.23 0.21
C ARG A 24 -1.00 9.98 -0.16
N LEU A 25 -1.65 10.56 0.84
CA LEU A 25 -2.62 11.62 0.60
C LEU A 25 -1.85 12.95 0.53
N VAL A 26 -1.92 13.62 -0.62
CA VAL A 26 -1.29 14.93 -0.85
C VAL A 26 -2.38 15.88 -1.28
N GLU A 27 -2.69 16.85 -0.42
CA GLU A 27 -3.88 17.70 -0.57
C GLU A 27 -5.13 16.80 -0.69
N ASP A 28 -5.84 16.86 -1.80
CA ASP A 28 -7.04 16.07 -2.11
C ASP A 28 -6.74 14.81 -2.95
N ARG A 29 -5.46 14.49 -3.18
CA ARG A 29 -5.05 13.41 -4.09
C ARG A 29 -4.50 12.21 -3.34
N LEU A 30 -5.07 11.04 -3.65
CA LEU A 30 -4.40 9.79 -3.37
C LEU A 30 -3.33 9.53 -4.44
N GLU A 31 -2.06 9.60 -4.04
CA GLU A 31 -0.90 9.36 -4.91
C GLU A 31 -0.28 8.00 -4.62
N ARG A 32 0.18 7.31 -5.68
CA ARG A 32 1.05 6.13 -5.61
C ARG A 32 2.41 6.45 -6.19
N ARG A 33 3.47 6.13 -5.45
CA ARG A 33 4.86 6.18 -5.94
C ARG A 33 5.42 4.77 -5.96
N VAL A 34 6.24 4.50 -6.98
CA VAL A 34 6.90 3.20 -7.17
C VAL A 34 8.40 3.46 -7.23
N ALA A 35 9.18 2.70 -6.47
CA ALA A 35 10.63 2.71 -6.63
C ALA A 35 11.04 1.69 -7.72
N PRO A 36 11.96 2.07 -8.62
CA PRO A 36 12.39 1.18 -9.71
C PRO A 36 13.22 0.00 -9.22
N HIS A 37 13.87 0.13 -8.06
CA HIS A 37 14.63 -0.92 -7.39
C HIS A 37 14.23 -1.05 -5.92
N LEU A 38 14.38 -2.25 -5.36
CA LEU A 38 14.00 -2.56 -3.98
C LEU A 38 14.86 -1.76 -2.99
N ASP A 39 16.17 -1.73 -3.20
CA ASP A 39 17.13 -1.09 -2.30
C ASP A 39 17.62 0.24 -2.85
N GLY A 40 17.76 1.25 -1.97
CA GLY A 40 18.46 2.51 -2.24
C GLY A 40 17.82 3.49 -3.25
N ALA A 41 16.90 3.04 -4.11
CA ALA A 41 16.34 3.90 -5.16
C ALA A 41 15.34 4.93 -4.60
N ARG A 42 15.43 6.18 -5.07
CA ARG A 42 14.37 7.16 -4.82
C ARG A 42 13.11 6.73 -5.55
N ALA A 43 11.95 6.91 -4.92
CA ALA A 43 10.69 6.65 -5.59
C ALA A 43 10.52 7.60 -6.79
N GLY A 44 9.97 7.10 -7.88
CA GLY A 44 9.67 7.90 -9.08
C GLY A 44 8.58 8.95 -8.84
N PRO A 45 8.21 9.71 -9.89
CA PRO A 45 7.14 10.69 -9.78
C PRO A 45 5.82 10.03 -9.36
N PRO A 46 4.94 10.76 -8.66
CA PRO A 46 3.65 10.23 -8.23
C PRO A 46 2.71 9.95 -9.41
N GLN A 47 2.02 8.83 -9.35
CA GLN A 47 0.80 8.59 -10.10
C GLN A 47 -0.40 8.98 -9.23
N VAL A 48 -1.24 9.90 -9.73
CA VAL A 48 -2.52 10.21 -9.08
C VAL A 48 -3.50 9.06 -9.33
N LEU A 49 -4.00 8.43 -8.28
CA LEU A 49 -4.98 7.34 -8.36
C LEU A 49 -6.41 7.85 -8.25
N TYR A 50 -6.62 8.87 -7.42
CA TYR A 50 -7.94 9.46 -7.20
C TYR A 50 -7.82 10.91 -6.70
N ARG A 51 -8.84 11.73 -6.95
CA ARG A 51 -8.96 13.14 -6.54
C ARG A 51 -10.22 13.34 -5.70
N GLY A 52 -10.26 14.35 -4.85
CA GLY A 52 -11.37 14.54 -3.90
C GLY A 52 -11.33 13.53 -2.76
N VAL A 53 -10.13 13.13 -2.31
CA VAL A 53 -9.95 12.35 -1.08
C VAL A 53 -9.71 13.32 0.06
N THR A 54 -10.65 13.45 0.98
CA THR A 54 -10.53 14.37 2.13
C THR A 54 -9.88 13.73 3.34
N GLU A 55 -9.92 12.39 3.41
CA GLU A 55 -9.28 11.64 4.47
C GLU A 55 -8.89 10.24 4.01
N ALA A 56 -7.76 9.74 4.51
CA ALA A 56 -7.32 8.36 4.32
C ALA A 56 -6.83 7.79 5.65
N ARG A 57 -7.41 6.68 6.08
CA ARG A 57 -7.00 5.93 7.29
C ARG A 57 -6.63 4.52 6.90
N VAL A 58 -5.61 3.99 7.57
CA VAL A 58 -5.17 2.60 7.44
C VAL A 58 -5.17 1.99 8.82
N ALA A 59 -5.71 0.78 8.91
CA ALA A 59 -5.63 -0.04 10.09
C ALA A 59 -5.16 -1.45 9.73
N PHE A 60 -4.41 -2.03 10.65
CA PHE A 60 -3.78 -3.34 10.50
C PHE A 60 -4.49 -4.32 11.42
N ILE A 61 -4.92 -5.44 10.86
CA ILE A 61 -5.62 -6.50 11.57
C ILE A 61 -4.66 -7.66 11.82
N GLN A 62 -4.56 -8.09 13.06
CA GLN A 62 -3.77 -9.23 13.48
C GLN A 62 -4.47 -10.01 14.58
N ASN A 63 -4.66 -11.32 14.37
CA ASN A 63 -5.39 -12.21 15.30
C ASN A 63 -6.76 -11.63 15.68
N GLY A 64 -7.46 -11.02 14.71
CA GLY A 64 -8.74 -10.35 14.93
C GLY A 64 -8.69 -9.01 15.69
N SER A 65 -7.52 -8.59 16.16
CA SER A 65 -7.33 -7.27 16.78
C SER A 65 -6.89 -6.23 15.75
N GLU A 66 -7.31 -4.98 15.92
CA GLU A 66 -7.01 -3.89 14.99
C GLU A 66 -6.16 -2.81 15.65
N ALA A 67 -5.19 -2.28 14.91
CA ALA A 67 -4.33 -1.19 15.34
C ALA A 67 -3.97 -0.22 14.19
N PRO A 68 -3.73 1.07 14.47
CA PRO A 68 -3.35 2.05 13.44
C PRO A 68 -1.90 1.90 12.95
N ALA A 69 -1.11 1.04 13.60
CA ALA A 69 0.27 0.75 13.24
C ALA A 69 0.53 -0.76 13.35
N PHE A 70 1.46 -1.24 12.54
CA PHE A 70 1.92 -2.63 12.55
C PHE A 70 3.43 -2.68 12.76
N SER A 71 3.85 -3.43 13.77
CA SER A 71 5.26 -3.70 14.05
C SER A 71 5.61 -5.07 13.49
N ALA A 72 6.32 -5.08 12.37
CA ALA A 72 6.79 -6.32 11.75
C ALA A 72 7.90 -6.95 12.60
N SER A 73 7.88 -8.28 12.69
CA SER A 73 8.93 -9.10 13.29
C SER A 73 9.29 -10.27 12.36
N SER A 74 10.35 -11.01 12.68
CA SER A 74 10.77 -12.17 11.88
C SER A 74 9.72 -13.29 11.83
N ASP A 75 9.00 -13.50 12.93
CA ASP A 75 7.90 -14.47 13.05
C ASP A 75 6.57 -13.93 12.48
N ARG A 76 6.47 -12.61 12.30
CA ARG A 76 5.26 -11.93 11.86
C ARG A 76 5.61 -10.76 10.95
N PRO A 77 6.05 -11.03 9.71
CA PRO A 77 6.53 -9.99 8.81
C PRO A 77 5.39 -9.14 8.21
N LEU A 78 4.16 -9.65 8.24
CA LEU A 78 2.97 -9.03 7.65
C LEU A 78 1.75 -9.21 8.59
N PRO A 79 0.79 -8.28 8.58
CA PRO A 79 -0.50 -8.44 9.27
C PRO A 79 -1.36 -9.49 8.55
N ASP A 80 -2.46 -9.95 9.17
CA ASP A 80 -3.42 -10.85 8.51
C ASP A 80 -4.23 -10.11 7.44
N ALA A 81 -4.60 -8.85 7.73
CA ALA A 81 -5.33 -7.99 6.80
C ALA A 81 -5.01 -6.51 7.03
N VAL A 82 -5.31 -5.70 6.01
CA VAL A 82 -5.25 -4.24 6.06
C VAL A 82 -6.61 -3.68 5.69
N ARG A 83 -7.17 -2.84 6.56
CA ARG A 83 -8.35 -2.03 6.26
C ARG A 83 -7.90 -0.65 5.80
N VAL A 84 -8.42 -0.22 4.67
CA VAL A 84 -8.24 1.13 4.14
C VAL A 84 -9.60 1.80 4.11
N THR A 85 -9.71 2.95 4.78
CA THR A 85 -10.91 3.78 4.78
C THR A 85 -10.57 5.13 4.14
N LEU A 86 -11.27 5.46 3.06
CA LEU A 86 -11.13 6.74 2.37
C LEU A 86 -12.42 7.52 2.50
N THR A 87 -12.35 8.81 2.84
CA THR A 87 -13.49 9.72 2.72
C THR A 87 -13.39 10.43 1.38
N LEU A 88 -14.36 10.20 0.51
CA LEU A 88 -14.39 10.72 -0.86
C LEU A 88 -15.45 11.82 -0.99
N ASP A 89 -15.10 12.90 -1.67
CA ASP A 89 -16.04 13.98 -1.96
C ASP A 89 -17.23 13.46 -2.77
N GLY A 90 -18.43 13.79 -2.32
CA GLY A 90 -19.69 13.35 -2.94
C GLY A 90 -20.11 11.91 -2.66
N PHE A 91 -19.20 11.03 -2.20
CA PHE A 91 -19.50 9.63 -1.90
C PHE A 91 -19.43 9.27 -0.42
N GLY A 92 -18.73 10.07 0.40
CA GLY A 92 -18.54 9.78 1.81
C GLY A 92 -17.51 8.67 2.06
N PRO A 93 -17.61 7.95 3.19
CA PRO A 93 -16.63 6.93 3.55
C PRO A 93 -16.76 5.66 2.69
N VAL A 94 -15.64 5.23 2.12
CA VAL A 94 -15.46 3.95 1.43
C VAL A 94 -14.45 3.12 2.20
N GLU A 95 -14.84 1.90 2.56
CA GLU A 95 -13.98 0.95 3.26
C GLU A 95 -13.62 -0.23 2.35
N GLN A 96 -12.35 -0.61 2.38
CA GLN A 96 -11.84 -1.79 1.70
C GLN A 96 -10.98 -2.61 2.67
N LEU A 97 -11.28 -3.91 2.77
CA LEU A 97 -10.51 -4.86 3.55
C LEU A 97 -9.71 -5.76 2.60
N PHE A 98 -8.39 -5.78 2.77
CA PHE A 98 -7.47 -6.59 1.99
C PHE A 98 -6.85 -7.66 2.87
N LEU A 99 -7.11 -8.93 2.56
CA LEU A 99 -6.35 -10.03 3.15
C LEU A 99 -4.92 -9.97 2.62
N VAL A 100 -3.96 -10.13 3.51
CA VAL A 100 -2.54 -10.19 3.15
C VAL A 100 -2.15 -11.65 3.11
N ALA A 101 -1.69 -12.12 1.95
CA ALA A 101 -1.22 -13.50 1.84
C ALA A 101 -0.06 -13.72 2.81
N ALA A 102 -0.12 -14.81 3.59
CA ALA A 102 1.04 -15.30 4.31
C ALA A 102 2.14 -15.59 3.27
N ALA A 103 3.35 -15.07 3.53
CA ALA A 103 4.53 -15.34 2.72
C ALA A 103 4.95 -16.81 2.82
#